data_AF-A0A8S1EJ78-F1
#
_entry.id   AF-A0A8S1EJ78-F1
#
_cell.length_a   1.000
_cell.length_b   1.000
_cell.length_c   1.000
_cell.angle_alpha   90.00
_cell.angle_beta   90.00
_cell.angle_gamma   90.00
#
_symmetry.space_group_name_H-M   'P 1'
#
loop_
_entity.id
_entity.type
_entity.pdbx_description
1 polymer ?
#
loop_
_entity_poly.entity_id
_entity_poly.type
_entity_poly.pdbx_seq_one_letter_code
_entity_poly.pdbx_strand_id
1 'polypeptide(L)'
;MYNVPFISREQLLTDYDTFLFDADGVLWTGDIPVPGAIEFINHLLDDKSKKVFVLTNNATKTLDQYMKKIAKLGFGRLGKENVISPAIVLADYFKSQPEKFAGQPVYLIGTENLRSTLENDGRVKCFGTGPDLLSNHTDGDFIHNLDLTVKPKAVVCSFDGHFSYPKIMRAANYLADRNVEYLVTNQDYTFPGPIPGIVIPGSGITSAAISAVTGREPKVFGKPHKPISEFLLRRAQIDPKRTVMFGDRLDTDIAFGNSNNYATVWMSTGVNTLNDIEIAREKGLADRIPHQQQQEEGEKKPQGWISKLFKGQDPSAWQKQSHSSLLSSSEYIYEFMTHNYHPGEQEKYLAAFGNYKNEMNNKNSSIELVGSWTVAFGRTRDQAIHLWRHTKGYSDVDSSIALHLKDSSLRAADNDMARLCNRRKNLYVKSFSYWREPERREPDHVYDLRSYVLKPGTMIEWASAWSKGINFRREANQDVGGFFAQVGQLYVVYHIWAYPSMSARNETRHATWAKPGWDATVAYTVPLIKKMQSKILVPTKYSQLE
;
A
#
# COMPACT_ATOMS: atom_id res chain seq x y z
N MET A 1 9.65 15.38 0.33
CA MET A 1 8.44 15.52 -0.52
C MET A 1 8.77 14.81 -1.84
N TYR A 2 8.03 13.77 -2.21
CA TYR A 2 8.34 12.97 -3.40
C TYR A 2 8.17 13.84 -4.66
N ASN A 3 9.23 14.01 -5.44
CA ASN A 3 9.19 14.75 -6.70
C ASN A 3 8.61 13.85 -7.81
N VAL A 4 7.35 13.42 -7.63
CA VAL A 4 6.60 12.77 -8.70
C VAL A 4 5.98 13.90 -9.52
N PRO A 5 6.21 13.99 -10.84
CA PRO A 5 5.58 14.98 -11.68
C PRO A 5 4.05 14.92 -11.49
N PHE A 6 3.44 16.03 -11.12
CA PHE A 6 1.99 16.13 -10.98
C PHE A 6 1.41 16.50 -12.35
N ILE A 7 0.43 15.73 -12.82
CA ILE A 7 -0.36 16.06 -14.00
C ILE A 7 -1.78 16.43 -13.57
N SER A 8 -2.28 17.58 -14.04
CA SER A 8 -3.67 17.97 -13.78
C SER A 8 -4.64 17.10 -14.59
N ARG A 9 -5.90 17.04 -14.15
CA ARG A 9 -6.95 16.38 -14.93
C ARG A 9 -7.11 17.01 -16.32
N GLU A 10 -7.05 18.34 -16.43
CA GLU A 10 -7.14 18.99 -17.75
C GLU A 10 -5.97 18.58 -18.63
N GLN A 11 -4.73 18.64 -18.12
CA GLN A 11 -3.54 18.23 -18.87
C GLN A 11 -3.64 16.79 -19.34
N LEU A 12 -4.03 15.87 -18.45
CA LEU A 12 -4.22 14.46 -18.81
C LEU A 12 -5.26 14.29 -19.94
N LEU A 13 -6.37 15.03 -19.90
CA LEU A 13 -7.41 14.95 -20.93
C LEU A 13 -7.04 15.68 -22.22
N THR A 14 -6.15 16.68 -22.18
CA THR A 14 -5.69 17.41 -23.37
C THR A 14 -4.54 16.68 -24.07
N ASP A 15 -3.57 16.20 -23.32
CA ASP A 15 -2.30 15.68 -23.84
C ASP A 15 -2.42 14.25 -24.39
N TYR A 16 -3.37 13.46 -23.89
CA TYR A 16 -3.53 12.05 -24.25
C TYR A 16 -4.89 11.77 -24.90
N ASP A 17 -4.89 10.89 -25.90
CA ASP A 17 -6.11 10.35 -26.52
C ASP A 17 -6.31 8.87 -26.26
N THR A 18 -5.28 8.15 -25.82
CA THR A 18 -5.35 6.71 -25.60
C THR A 18 -5.06 6.40 -24.14
N PHE A 19 -6.02 5.76 -23.48
CA PHE A 19 -6.00 5.45 -22.06
C PHE A 19 -6.00 3.95 -21.86
N LEU A 20 -4.91 3.43 -21.30
CA LEU A 20 -4.74 2.03 -20.96
C LEU A 20 -4.86 1.90 -19.44
N PHE A 21 -5.70 0.99 -18.97
CA PHE A 21 -5.90 0.73 -17.55
C PHE A 21 -5.59 -0.73 -17.25
N ASP A 22 -4.77 -0.99 -16.24
CA ASP A 22 -4.87 -2.29 -15.56
C ASP A 22 -6.29 -2.45 -14.94
N ALA A 23 -6.65 -3.67 -14.61
CA ALA A 23 -7.94 -4.01 -14.04
C ALA A 23 -7.88 -4.09 -12.50
N ASP A 24 -7.16 -5.09 -11.98
CA ASP A 24 -7.21 -5.48 -10.58
C ASP A 24 -6.21 -4.64 -9.77
N GLY A 25 -6.70 -3.70 -8.96
CA GLY A 25 -5.88 -2.71 -8.27
C GLY A 25 -5.95 -1.32 -8.89
N VAL A 26 -6.61 -1.16 -10.05
CA VAL A 26 -6.79 0.13 -10.73
C VAL A 26 -8.26 0.47 -10.94
N LEU A 27 -9.03 -0.41 -11.59
CA LEU A 27 -10.47 -0.20 -11.82
C LEU A 27 -11.31 -0.82 -10.69
N TRP A 28 -10.86 -1.95 -10.13
CA TRP A 28 -11.52 -2.65 -9.04
C TRP A 28 -10.53 -3.44 -8.19
N THR A 29 -10.92 -3.75 -6.95
CA THR A 29 -10.21 -4.68 -6.09
C THR A 29 -11.14 -5.85 -5.75
N GLY A 30 -10.87 -7.01 -6.34
CA GLY A 30 -11.79 -8.15 -6.27
C GLY A 30 -13.11 -7.87 -6.98
N ASP A 31 -14.19 -7.79 -6.22
CA ASP A 31 -15.57 -7.53 -6.69
C ASP A 31 -16.06 -6.12 -6.31
N ILE A 32 -15.15 -5.21 -5.92
CA ILE A 32 -15.48 -3.85 -5.48
C ILE A 32 -14.80 -2.85 -6.44
N PRO A 33 -15.56 -1.97 -7.12
CA PRO A 33 -14.98 -0.91 -7.95
C PRO A 33 -14.16 0.09 -7.13
N VAL A 34 -13.07 0.61 -7.70
CA VAL A 34 -12.32 1.72 -7.10
C VAL A 34 -13.18 2.99 -7.20
N PRO A 35 -13.37 3.76 -6.10
CA PRO A 35 -14.19 4.98 -6.13
C PRO A 35 -13.75 5.97 -7.22
N GLY A 36 -14.70 6.46 -8.02
CA GLY A 36 -14.43 7.38 -9.12
C GLY A 36 -14.02 6.73 -10.44
N ALA A 37 -13.69 5.43 -10.45
CA ALA A 37 -13.23 4.74 -11.66
C ALA A 37 -14.34 4.63 -12.72
N ILE A 38 -15.58 4.32 -12.31
CA ILE A 38 -16.72 4.19 -13.23
C ILE A 38 -17.01 5.54 -13.89
N GLU A 39 -17.06 6.60 -13.10
CA GLU A 39 -17.32 7.97 -13.55
C GLU A 39 -16.23 8.42 -14.52
N PHE A 40 -14.96 8.13 -14.21
CA PHE A 40 -13.83 8.51 -15.06
C PHE A 40 -13.83 7.75 -16.39
N ILE A 41 -14.07 6.43 -16.38
CA ILE A 41 -14.18 5.64 -17.61
C ILE A 41 -15.35 6.13 -18.48
N ASN A 42 -16.52 6.37 -17.88
CA ASN A 42 -17.67 6.88 -18.61
C ASN A 42 -17.39 8.25 -19.24
N HIS A 43 -16.71 9.14 -18.50
CA HIS A 43 -16.31 10.44 -18.99
C HIS A 43 -15.35 10.35 -20.20
N LEU A 44 -14.39 9.44 -20.18
CA LEU A 44 -13.51 9.19 -21.33
C LEU A 44 -14.30 8.64 -22.53
N LEU A 45 -15.24 7.73 -22.28
CA LEU A 45 -16.08 7.13 -23.32
C LEU A 45 -17.13 8.10 -23.90
N ASP A 46 -17.40 9.25 -23.26
CA ASP A 46 -18.26 10.30 -23.81
C ASP A 46 -17.57 11.09 -24.92
N ASP A 47 -16.23 11.14 -24.91
CA ASP A 47 -15.44 11.81 -25.93
C ASP A 47 -14.95 10.79 -26.98
N LYS A 48 -15.53 10.84 -28.17
CA LYS A 48 -15.20 9.94 -29.29
C LYS A 48 -13.76 10.08 -29.79
N SER A 49 -13.05 11.15 -29.43
CA SER A 49 -11.62 11.28 -29.73
C SER A 49 -10.75 10.40 -28.81
N LYS A 50 -11.30 9.90 -27.71
CA LYS A 50 -10.58 9.06 -26.74
C LYS A 50 -10.75 7.57 -27.05
N LYS A 51 -9.67 6.82 -26.88
CA LYS A 51 -9.63 5.36 -26.92
C LYS A 51 -9.37 4.84 -25.51
N VAL A 52 -10.21 3.92 -25.04
CA VAL A 52 -10.11 3.34 -23.70
C VAL A 52 -9.90 1.84 -23.81
N PHE A 53 -8.87 1.32 -23.16
CA PHE A 53 -8.57 -0.11 -23.09
C PHE A 53 -8.33 -0.58 -21.66
N VAL A 54 -8.93 -1.71 -21.30
CA VAL A 54 -8.63 -2.48 -20.10
C VAL A 54 -7.62 -3.56 -20.47
N LEU A 55 -6.43 -3.46 -19.91
CA LEU A 55 -5.25 -4.27 -20.23
C LEU A 55 -4.88 -5.12 -19.02
N THR A 56 -5.44 -6.32 -18.88
CA THR A 56 -5.27 -7.19 -17.70
C THR A 56 -4.32 -8.36 -17.97
N ASN A 57 -3.47 -8.73 -17.00
CA ASN A 57 -2.65 -9.95 -17.09
C ASN A 57 -3.41 -11.24 -16.75
N ASN A 58 -4.63 -11.15 -16.25
CA ASN A 58 -5.35 -12.32 -15.76
C ASN A 58 -5.97 -13.14 -16.92
N ALA A 59 -5.37 -14.30 -17.19
CA ALA A 59 -5.77 -15.24 -18.26
C ALA A 59 -6.71 -16.36 -17.77
N THR A 60 -7.29 -16.25 -16.56
CA THR A 60 -8.12 -17.32 -15.98
C THR A 60 -9.58 -17.31 -16.44
N LYS A 61 -10.03 -16.20 -17.04
CA LYS A 61 -11.42 -15.99 -17.49
C LYS A 61 -11.48 -15.86 -19.00
N THR A 62 -12.56 -16.37 -19.59
CA THR A 62 -12.90 -16.07 -20.98
C THR A 62 -13.31 -14.62 -21.14
N LEU A 63 -13.28 -14.10 -22.37
CA LEU A 63 -13.73 -12.73 -22.66
C LEU A 63 -15.18 -12.50 -22.20
N ASP A 64 -16.08 -13.45 -22.42
CA ASP A 64 -17.47 -13.35 -21.98
C ASP A 64 -17.62 -13.33 -20.46
N GLN A 65 -16.81 -14.10 -19.73
CA GLN A 65 -16.78 -14.06 -18.27
C GLN A 65 -16.25 -12.71 -17.76
N TYR A 66 -15.25 -12.13 -18.43
CA TYR A 66 -14.78 -10.77 -18.14
C TYR A 66 -15.86 -9.73 -18.36
N MET A 67 -16.57 -9.78 -19.49
CA MET A 67 -17.66 -8.85 -19.77
C MET A 67 -18.78 -8.93 -18.75
N LYS A 68 -19.12 -10.14 -18.29
CA LYS A 68 -20.09 -10.32 -17.18
C LYS A 68 -19.60 -9.67 -15.89
N LYS A 69 -18.30 -9.80 -15.55
CA LYS A 69 -17.72 -9.12 -14.38
C LYS A 69 -17.78 -7.59 -14.53
N ILE A 70 -17.32 -7.07 -15.67
CA ILE A 70 -17.32 -5.63 -16.00
C ILE A 70 -18.73 -5.04 -15.86
N ALA A 71 -19.74 -5.71 -16.42
CA ALA A 71 -21.13 -5.30 -16.30
C ALA A 71 -21.63 -5.33 -14.84
N LYS A 72 -21.35 -6.42 -14.10
CA LYS A 72 -21.72 -6.56 -12.68
C LYS A 72 -21.13 -5.43 -11.82
N LEU A 73 -19.91 -5.00 -12.13
CA LEU A 73 -19.20 -3.96 -11.40
C LEU A 73 -19.61 -2.53 -11.78
N GLY A 74 -20.53 -2.36 -12.74
CA GLY A 74 -21.05 -1.05 -13.15
C GLY A 74 -20.31 -0.39 -14.32
N PHE A 75 -19.33 -1.06 -14.93
CA PHE A 75 -18.61 -0.58 -16.12
C PHE A 75 -19.34 -0.95 -17.43
N GLY A 76 -20.67 -0.84 -17.44
CA GLY A 76 -21.53 -1.37 -18.50
C GLY A 76 -21.36 -0.74 -19.90
N ARG A 77 -20.59 0.34 -20.01
CA ARG A 77 -20.27 1.01 -21.29
C ARG A 77 -19.02 0.46 -21.98
N LEU A 78 -18.21 -0.35 -21.30
CA LEU A 78 -17.09 -1.04 -21.92
C LEU A 78 -17.61 -2.25 -22.73
N GLY A 79 -17.14 -2.38 -23.97
CA GLY A 79 -17.37 -3.52 -24.85
C GLY A 79 -16.19 -4.49 -24.90
N LYS A 80 -16.38 -5.60 -25.65
CA LYS A 80 -15.34 -6.63 -25.86
C LYS A 80 -14.09 -6.06 -26.52
N GLU A 81 -14.28 -5.05 -27.36
CA GLU A 81 -13.26 -4.31 -28.08
C GLU A 81 -12.35 -3.49 -27.14
N ASN A 82 -12.80 -3.15 -25.94
CA ASN A 82 -12.00 -2.43 -24.96
C ASN A 82 -11.10 -3.36 -24.12
N VAL A 83 -11.37 -4.68 -24.09
CA VAL A 83 -10.64 -5.61 -23.22
C VAL A 83 -9.53 -6.32 -23.99
N ILE A 84 -8.34 -6.32 -23.40
CA ILE A 84 -7.16 -7.05 -23.88
C ILE A 84 -6.56 -7.84 -22.72
N SER A 85 -6.31 -9.12 -22.96
CA SER A 85 -5.68 -10.03 -22.02
C SER A 85 -4.68 -10.94 -22.73
N PRO A 86 -3.71 -11.55 -22.01
CA PRO A 86 -2.76 -12.48 -22.61
C PRO A 86 -3.41 -13.66 -23.32
N ALA A 87 -4.60 -14.09 -22.88
CA ALA A 87 -5.35 -15.16 -23.54
C ALA A 87 -5.77 -14.76 -24.97
N ILE A 88 -6.24 -13.51 -25.14
CA ILE A 88 -6.62 -12.95 -26.44
C ILE A 88 -5.39 -12.77 -27.33
N VAL A 89 -4.29 -12.26 -26.78
CA VAL A 89 -3.05 -12.03 -27.52
C VAL A 89 -2.42 -13.35 -27.97
N LEU A 90 -2.43 -14.38 -27.12
CA LEU A 90 -1.93 -15.71 -27.46
C LEU A 90 -2.82 -16.40 -28.51
N ALA A 91 -4.14 -16.24 -28.43
CA ALA A 91 -5.04 -16.72 -29.47
C ALA A 91 -4.77 -16.03 -30.83
N ASP A 92 -4.58 -14.70 -30.84
CA ASP A 92 -4.19 -13.96 -32.05
C ASP A 92 -2.85 -14.46 -32.62
N TYR A 93 -1.88 -14.72 -31.75
CA TYR A 93 -0.59 -15.27 -32.16
C TYR A 93 -0.72 -16.62 -32.86
N PHE A 94 -1.54 -17.54 -32.35
CA PHE A 94 -1.81 -18.80 -33.04
C PHE A 94 -2.53 -18.59 -34.38
N LYS A 95 -3.54 -17.72 -34.43
CA LYS A 95 -4.25 -17.39 -35.67
C LYS A 95 -3.35 -16.77 -36.74
N SER A 96 -2.36 -16.00 -36.34
CA SER A 96 -1.42 -15.35 -37.26
C SER A 96 -0.48 -16.34 -37.97
N GLN A 97 -0.41 -17.58 -37.48
CA GLN A 97 0.44 -18.64 -38.03
C GLN A 97 -0.37 -19.93 -38.25
N PRO A 98 -1.39 -19.90 -39.13
CA PRO A 98 -2.33 -21.00 -39.28
C PRO A 98 -1.65 -22.29 -39.75
N GLU A 99 -0.64 -22.20 -40.62
CA GLU A 99 0.11 -23.38 -41.09
C GLU A 99 0.84 -24.12 -39.96
N LYS A 100 1.22 -23.39 -38.90
CA LYS A 100 1.93 -23.96 -37.76
C LYS A 100 1.00 -24.47 -36.66
N PHE A 101 -0.13 -23.82 -36.43
CA PHE A 101 -0.95 -24.03 -35.23
C PHE A 101 -2.39 -24.47 -35.49
N ALA A 102 -2.98 -24.21 -36.67
CA ALA A 102 -4.39 -24.51 -36.89
C ALA A 102 -4.65 -26.02 -36.77
N GLY A 103 -5.54 -26.40 -35.85
CA GLY A 103 -5.88 -27.77 -35.52
C GLY A 103 -4.76 -28.59 -34.87
N GLN A 104 -3.61 -27.98 -34.59
CA GLN A 104 -2.44 -28.67 -34.04
C GLN A 104 -2.52 -28.81 -32.51
N PRO A 105 -1.94 -29.89 -31.95
CA PRO A 105 -1.92 -30.12 -30.52
C PRO A 105 -1.06 -29.08 -29.78
N VAL A 106 -1.58 -28.54 -28.68
CA VAL A 106 -0.90 -27.63 -27.75
C VAL A 106 -1.02 -28.22 -26.35
N TYR A 107 0.12 -28.45 -25.70
CA TYR A 107 0.13 -28.89 -24.31
C TYR A 107 -0.08 -27.68 -23.40
N LEU A 108 -1.21 -27.66 -22.68
CA LEU A 108 -1.64 -26.53 -21.87
C LEU A 108 -1.57 -26.88 -20.38
N ILE A 109 -0.70 -26.15 -19.67
CA ILE A 109 -0.71 -26.05 -18.20
C ILE A 109 -1.52 -24.79 -17.88
N GLY A 110 -2.81 -24.97 -17.60
CA GLY A 110 -3.73 -23.84 -17.43
C GLY A 110 -5.16 -24.25 -17.12
N THR A 111 -6.06 -23.27 -17.05
CA THR A 111 -7.48 -23.47 -16.77
C THR A 111 -8.28 -23.91 -18.01
N GLU A 112 -9.45 -24.51 -17.78
CA GLU A 112 -10.37 -24.90 -18.87
C GLU A 112 -10.94 -23.67 -19.62
N ASN A 113 -11.06 -22.53 -18.93
CA ASN A 113 -11.45 -21.27 -19.56
C ASN A 113 -10.39 -20.82 -20.57
N LEU A 114 -9.10 -20.92 -20.23
CA LEU A 114 -8.02 -20.59 -21.16
C LEU A 114 -7.99 -21.56 -22.35
N ARG A 115 -8.18 -22.86 -22.09
CA ARG A 115 -8.36 -23.87 -23.16
C ARG A 115 -9.46 -23.44 -24.13
N SER A 116 -10.63 -23.12 -23.60
CA SER A 116 -11.79 -22.71 -24.41
C SER A 116 -11.46 -21.50 -25.30
N THR A 117 -10.75 -20.49 -24.77
CA THR A 117 -10.30 -19.34 -25.55
C THR A 117 -9.31 -19.73 -26.64
N LEU A 118 -8.30 -20.55 -26.33
CA LEU A 118 -7.28 -20.95 -27.32
C LEU A 118 -7.85 -21.85 -28.43
N GLU A 119 -8.76 -22.76 -28.10
CA GLU A 119 -9.40 -23.63 -29.09
C GLU A 119 -10.36 -22.85 -29.99
N ASN A 120 -11.24 -22.02 -29.41
CA ASN A 120 -12.25 -21.28 -30.18
C ASN A 120 -11.63 -20.13 -30.99
N ASP A 121 -10.81 -19.30 -30.33
CA ASP A 121 -10.27 -18.10 -30.95
C ASP A 121 -8.94 -18.40 -31.66
N GLY A 122 -8.05 -19.13 -30.99
CA GLY A 122 -6.71 -19.49 -31.49
C GLY A 122 -6.71 -20.63 -32.50
N ARG A 123 -7.81 -21.39 -32.62
CA ARG A 123 -7.98 -22.53 -33.53
C ARG A 123 -6.96 -23.65 -33.32
N VAL A 124 -6.45 -23.83 -32.11
CA VAL A 124 -5.57 -24.94 -31.72
C VAL A 124 -6.37 -26.08 -31.07
N LYS A 125 -5.72 -27.22 -30.77
CA LYS A 125 -6.31 -28.30 -29.95
C LYS A 125 -5.52 -28.44 -28.65
N CYS A 126 -6.12 -28.07 -27.52
CA CYS A 126 -5.42 -28.10 -26.25
C CYS A 126 -5.64 -29.43 -25.51
N PHE A 127 -4.61 -29.87 -24.80
CA PHE A 127 -4.69 -31.00 -23.86
C PHE A 127 -3.81 -30.74 -22.63
N GLY A 128 -4.07 -31.44 -21.52
CA GLY A 128 -3.29 -31.32 -20.28
C GLY A 128 -3.92 -30.45 -19.18
N THR A 129 -5.10 -29.88 -19.40
CA THR A 129 -5.88 -29.22 -18.34
C THR A 129 -6.46 -30.24 -17.35
N GLY A 130 -6.78 -29.79 -16.12
CA GLY A 130 -7.34 -30.65 -15.07
C GLY A 130 -6.28 -31.41 -14.25
N PRO A 131 -6.72 -32.29 -13.33
CA PRO A 131 -5.83 -33.02 -12.43
C PRO A 131 -5.06 -34.15 -13.13
N ASP A 132 -3.82 -34.35 -12.72
CA ASP A 132 -3.10 -35.62 -12.93
C ASP A 132 -3.35 -36.53 -11.73
N LEU A 133 -4.16 -37.57 -11.93
CA LEU A 133 -4.44 -38.54 -10.88
C LEU A 133 -3.22 -39.46 -10.70
N LEU A 134 -2.52 -39.27 -9.59
CA LEU A 134 -1.44 -40.16 -9.15
C LEU A 134 -2.01 -41.12 -8.09
N SER A 135 -2.09 -42.41 -8.43
CA SER A 135 -2.62 -43.44 -7.53
C SER A 135 -1.69 -43.77 -6.36
N ASN A 136 -0.37 -43.64 -6.55
CA ASN A 136 0.65 -43.81 -5.51
C ASN A 136 1.67 -42.66 -5.56
N HIS A 137 2.01 -42.09 -4.39
CA HIS A 137 2.90 -40.93 -4.26
C HIS A 137 4.12 -41.22 -3.38
N THR A 138 4.34 -42.48 -3.00
CA THR A 138 5.37 -42.87 -2.02
C THR A 138 6.64 -43.44 -2.63
N ASP A 139 6.59 -44.02 -3.84
CA ASP A 139 7.71 -44.76 -4.45
C ASP A 139 8.15 -44.27 -5.85
N GLY A 140 7.53 -43.23 -6.40
CA GLY A 140 7.99 -42.61 -7.65
C GLY A 140 7.61 -43.37 -8.93
N ASP A 141 6.79 -44.42 -8.83
CA ASP A 141 6.33 -45.25 -9.95
C ASP A 141 5.71 -44.46 -11.11
N PHE A 142 5.11 -43.30 -10.80
CA PHE A 142 4.54 -42.40 -11.80
C PHE A 142 5.55 -41.93 -12.86
N ILE A 143 6.85 -41.98 -12.58
CA ILE A 143 7.92 -41.60 -13.51
C ILE A 143 7.93 -42.52 -14.74
N HIS A 144 7.56 -43.79 -14.57
CA HIS A 144 7.56 -44.78 -15.66
C HIS A 144 6.30 -44.71 -16.56
N ASN A 145 5.26 -44.00 -16.13
CA ASN A 145 3.94 -43.99 -16.78
C ASN A 145 3.63 -42.67 -17.51
N LEU A 146 4.66 -41.99 -18.03
CA LEU A 146 4.49 -40.71 -18.70
C LEU A 146 4.05 -40.88 -20.17
N ASP A 147 2.79 -40.56 -20.49
CA ASP A 147 2.32 -40.53 -21.88
C ASP A 147 2.86 -39.29 -22.63
N LEU A 148 3.68 -39.55 -23.66
CA LEU A 148 4.26 -38.55 -24.56
C LEU A 148 3.92 -38.83 -26.04
N THR A 149 2.84 -39.61 -26.30
CA THR A 149 2.43 -40.01 -27.65
C THR A 149 1.99 -38.82 -28.50
N VAL A 150 1.25 -37.87 -27.90
CA VAL A 150 0.88 -36.61 -28.56
C VAL A 150 2.11 -35.70 -28.63
N LYS A 151 2.48 -35.28 -29.84
CA LYS A 151 3.60 -34.34 -30.08
C LYS A 151 3.05 -32.91 -30.27
N PRO A 152 3.07 -32.05 -29.24
CA PRO A 152 2.52 -30.71 -29.35
C PRO A 152 3.41 -29.81 -30.22
N LYS A 153 2.83 -28.77 -30.81
CA LYS A 153 3.58 -27.67 -31.46
C LYS A 153 4.01 -26.59 -30.47
N ALA A 154 3.34 -26.51 -29.33
CA ALA A 154 3.69 -25.59 -28.25
C ALA A 154 3.36 -26.18 -26.87
N VAL A 155 4.13 -25.77 -25.88
CA VAL A 155 3.79 -25.85 -24.45
C VAL A 155 3.40 -24.46 -23.99
N VAL A 156 2.17 -24.33 -23.46
CA VAL A 156 1.64 -23.09 -22.91
C VAL A 156 1.54 -23.21 -21.39
N CYS A 157 2.16 -22.28 -20.67
CA CYS A 157 2.06 -22.15 -19.22
C CYS A 157 1.18 -20.96 -18.81
N SER A 158 0.36 -21.17 -17.79
CA SER A 158 -0.50 -20.16 -17.17
C SER A 158 -0.78 -20.56 -15.72
N PHE A 159 -1.69 -19.85 -15.06
CA PHE A 159 -2.25 -20.28 -13.77
C PHE A 159 -2.98 -21.61 -13.93
N ASP A 160 -2.61 -22.59 -13.12
CA ASP A 160 -3.21 -23.92 -13.06
C ASP A 160 -3.30 -24.40 -11.61
N GLY A 161 -4.52 -24.55 -11.10
CA GLY A 161 -4.77 -25.08 -9.75
C GLY A 161 -4.43 -26.56 -9.61
N HIS A 162 -4.18 -27.26 -10.71
CA HIS A 162 -3.77 -28.66 -10.75
C HIS A 162 -2.31 -28.83 -11.19
N PHE A 163 -1.48 -27.80 -11.00
CA PHE A 163 -0.07 -27.89 -11.32
C PHE A 163 0.59 -29.04 -10.55
N SER A 164 1.21 -29.96 -11.28
CA SER A 164 1.68 -31.24 -10.74
C SER A 164 3.05 -31.59 -11.30
N TYR A 165 3.76 -32.49 -10.62
CA TYR A 165 5.05 -32.99 -11.10
C TYR A 165 4.95 -33.70 -12.47
N PRO A 166 3.93 -34.55 -12.76
CA PRO A 166 3.70 -35.06 -14.10
C PRO A 166 3.54 -34.00 -15.20
N LYS A 167 2.90 -32.85 -14.91
CA LYS A 167 2.86 -31.74 -15.88
C LYS A 167 4.24 -31.16 -16.16
N ILE A 168 5.06 -31.01 -15.12
CA ILE A 168 6.45 -30.57 -15.24
C ILE A 168 7.24 -31.53 -16.12
N MET A 169 7.11 -32.84 -15.87
CA MET A 169 7.78 -33.87 -16.66
C MET A 169 7.36 -33.85 -18.14
N ARG A 170 6.06 -33.79 -18.44
CA ARG A 170 5.58 -33.73 -19.84
C ARG A 170 6.06 -32.46 -20.53
N ALA A 171 5.91 -31.30 -19.89
CA ALA A 171 6.41 -30.05 -20.44
C ALA A 171 7.91 -30.09 -20.72
N ALA A 172 8.72 -30.62 -19.79
CA ALA A 172 10.16 -30.74 -19.97
C ALA A 172 10.53 -31.64 -21.16
N ASN A 173 9.86 -32.79 -21.29
CA ASN A 173 10.10 -33.72 -22.39
C ASN A 173 9.63 -33.17 -23.74
N TYR A 174 8.50 -32.48 -23.80
CA TYR A 174 8.05 -31.83 -25.03
C TYR A 174 9.00 -30.70 -25.45
N LEU A 175 9.51 -29.92 -24.50
CA LEU A 175 10.41 -28.80 -24.76
C LEU A 175 11.85 -29.20 -25.07
N ALA A 176 12.21 -30.48 -24.90
CA ALA A 176 13.47 -31.03 -25.38
C ALA A 176 13.59 -30.93 -26.91
N ASP A 177 12.47 -31.01 -27.64
CA ASP A 177 12.42 -30.65 -29.06
C ASP A 177 12.42 -29.13 -29.22
N ARG A 178 13.46 -28.62 -29.88
CA ARG A 178 13.65 -27.19 -30.14
C ARG A 178 12.58 -26.59 -31.06
N ASN A 179 11.86 -27.42 -31.82
CA ASN A 179 10.76 -26.98 -32.68
C ASN A 179 9.45 -26.75 -31.92
N VAL A 180 9.34 -27.25 -30.68
CA VAL A 180 8.19 -26.99 -29.81
C VAL A 180 8.36 -25.62 -29.16
N GLU A 181 7.38 -24.74 -29.34
CA GLU A 181 7.42 -23.41 -28.75
C GLU A 181 7.13 -23.44 -27.25
N TYR A 182 7.85 -22.60 -26.50
CA TYR A 182 7.61 -22.40 -25.09
C TYR A 182 6.93 -21.05 -24.87
N LEU A 183 5.67 -21.08 -24.44
CA LEU A 183 4.80 -19.91 -24.36
C LEU A 183 4.24 -19.75 -22.94
N VAL A 184 4.07 -18.52 -22.47
CA VAL A 184 3.43 -18.24 -21.18
C VAL A 184 2.50 -17.03 -21.27
N THR A 185 1.35 -17.09 -20.60
CA THR A 185 0.40 -15.98 -20.57
C THR A 185 0.97 -14.75 -19.87
N ASN A 186 1.48 -14.89 -18.65
CA ASN A 186 2.18 -13.83 -17.90
C ASN A 186 3.14 -14.48 -16.87
N GLN A 187 4.05 -13.69 -16.33
CA GLN A 187 5.01 -14.15 -15.31
C GLN A 187 4.73 -13.59 -13.91
N ASP A 188 3.49 -13.18 -13.64
CA ASP A 188 3.12 -12.67 -12.33
C ASP A 188 3.14 -13.82 -11.31
N TYR A 189 4.03 -13.73 -10.32
CA TYR A 189 4.17 -14.76 -9.27
C TYR A 189 2.98 -14.83 -8.33
N THR A 190 2.26 -13.73 -8.17
CA THR A 190 1.11 -13.61 -7.27
C THR A 190 0.04 -12.73 -7.91
N PHE A 191 -1.20 -12.94 -7.50
CA PHE A 191 -2.34 -12.06 -7.82
C PHE A 191 -3.25 -11.89 -6.60
N PRO A 192 -4.03 -10.79 -6.51
CA PRO A 192 -4.88 -10.53 -5.35
C PRO A 192 -6.01 -11.56 -5.24
N GLY A 193 -6.21 -12.07 -4.03
CA GLY A 193 -7.26 -13.03 -3.68
C GLY A 193 -8.37 -12.44 -2.82
N PRO A 194 -9.57 -13.06 -2.78
CA PRO A 194 -10.68 -12.57 -1.97
C PRO A 194 -10.47 -12.82 -0.46
N ILE A 195 -9.51 -13.67 -0.08
CA ILE A 195 -9.27 -14.04 1.32
C ILE A 195 -8.08 -13.24 1.87
N PRO A 196 -8.30 -12.36 2.87
CA PRO A 196 -7.23 -11.58 3.47
C PRO A 196 -6.15 -12.45 4.10
N GLY A 197 -4.88 -12.13 3.84
CA GLY A 197 -3.73 -12.82 4.42
C GLY A 197 -3.29 -14.08 3.68
N ILE A 198 -4.00 -14.50 2.62
CA ILE A 198 -3.59 -15.62 1.76
C ILE A 198 -2.83 -15.08 0.54
N VAL A 199 -1.62 -15.57 0.34
CA VAL A 199 -0.86 -15.36 -0.90
C VAL A 199 -1.32 -16.38 -1.93
N ILE A 200 -1.86 -15.92 -3.05
CA ILE A 200 -2.28 -16.81 -4.14
C ILE A 200 -1.21 -16.82 -5.23
N PRO A 201 -0.62 -17.98 -5.57
CA PRO A 201 0.34 -18.10 -6.65
C PRO A 201 -0.29 -17.80 -8.02
N GLY A 202 0.39 -17.02 -8.85
CA GLY A 202 -0.02 -16.65 -10.21
C GLY A 202 0.55 -17.56 -11.29
N SER A 203 0.60 -17.07 -12.53
CA SER A 203 1.10 -17.85 -13.67
C SER A 203 2.63 -17.98 -13.67
N GLY A 204 3.33 -17.06 -12.98
CA GLY A 204 4.78 -17.05 -12.89
C GLY A 204 5.36 -18.35 -12.33
N ILE A 205 4.68 -19.01 -11.40
CA ILE A 205 5.19 -20.24 -10.77
C ILE A 205 5.32 -21.40 -11.76
N THR A 206 4.38 -21.54 -12.71
CA THR A 206 4.41 -22.65 -13.68
C THR A 206 5.55 -22.42 -14.65
N SER A 207 5.70 -21.19 -15.14
CA SER A 207 6.82 -20.85 -16.03
C SER A 207 8.18 -20.99 -15.35
N ALA A 208 8.32 -20.57 -14.09
CA ALA A 208 9.58 -20.66 -13.37
C ALA A 208 10.03 -22.13 -13.20
N ALA A 209 9.11 -23.02 -12.84
CA ALA A 209 9.40 -24.45 -12.69
C ALA A 209 9.81 -25.10 -14.02
N ILE A 210 9.10 -24.81 -15.11
CA ILE A 210 9.43 -25.35 -16.43
C ILE A 210 10.75 -24.77 -16.97
N SER A 211 11.00 -23.47 -16.77
CA SER A 211 12.26 -22.84 -17.19
C SER A 211 13.45 -23.43 -16.44
N ALA A 212 13.31 -23.65 -15.13
CA ALA A 212 14.35 -24.23 -14.30
C ALA A 212 14.77 -25.65 -14.74
N VAL A 213 13.81 -26.51 -15.13
CA VAL A 213 14.12 -27.88 -15.57
C VAL A 213 14.57 -27.97 -17.03
N THR A 214 14.12 -27.06 -17.90
CA THR A 214 14.43 -27.10 -19.35
C THR A 214 15.61 -26.22 -19.75
N GLY A 215 15.97 -25.21 -18.95
CA GLY A 215 16.90 -24.15 -19.32
C GLY A 215 16.43 -23.29 -20.51
N ARG A 216 15.14 -23.33 -20.86
CA ARG A 216 14.54 -22.52 -21.93
C ARG A 216 13.77 -21.35 -21.35
N GLU A 217 13.90 -20.19 -21.97
CA GLU A 217 13.08 -19.02 -21.66
C GLU A 217 11.80 -19.01 -22.51
N PRO A 218 10.63 -18.69 -21.93
CA PRO A 218 9.38 -18.64 -22.67
C PRO A 218 9.20 -17.33 -23.44
N LYS A 219 8.40 -17.36 -24.50
CA LYS A 219 7.76 -16.16 -25.04
C LYS A 219 6.55 -15.79 -24.18
N VAL A 220 6.55 -14.58 -23.63
CA VAL A 220 5.52 -14.10 -22.68
C VAL A 220 4.52 -13.19 -23.40
N PHE A 221 3.23 -13.41 -23.18
CA PHE A 221 2.13 -12.73 -23.91
C PHE A 221 1.44 -11.61 -23.12
N GLY A 222 1.90 -11.33 -21.90
CA GLY A 222 1.32 -10.33 -21.01
C GLY A 222 2.25 -9.16 -20.69
N LYS A 223 1.71 -8.25 -19.89
CA LYS A 223 2.37 -7.20 -19.11
C LYS A 223 3.77 -7.62 -18.61
N PRO A 224 4.97 -7.03 -18.92
CA PRO A 224 5.33 -5.89 -19.78
C PRO A 224 5.85 -6.25 -21.20
N HIS A 225 5.60 -7.45 -21.71
CA HIS A 225 6.35 -7.99 -22.86
C HIS A 225 5.81 -7.56 -24.23
N LYS A 226 6.70 -7.56 -25.25
CA LYS A 226 6.41 -7.09 -26.61
C LYS A 226 5.13 -7.63 -27.27
N PRO A 227 4.73 -8.91 -27.13
CA PRO A 227 3.55 -9.41 -27.84
C PRO A 227 2.25 -8.66 -27.54
N ILE A 228 2.01 -8.22 -26.29
CA ILE A 228 0.78 -7.49 -25.96
C ILE A 228 0.80 -6.05 -26.51
N SER A 229 1.97 -5.39 -26.53
CA SER A 229 2.12 -4.08 -27.18
C SER A 229 1.99 -4.15 -28.70
N GLU A 230 2.57 -5.16 -29.35
CA GLU A 230 2.44 -5.33 -30.80
C GLU A 230 0.98 -5.60 -31.20
N PHE A 231 0.28 -6.40 -30.40
CA PHE A 231 -1.16 -6.63 -30.57
C PHE A 231 -1.95 -5.32 -30.42
N LEU A 232 -1.67 -4.54 -29.38
CA LEU A 232 -2.33 -3.25 -29.14
C LEU A 232 -2.09 -2.27 -30.30
N LEU A 233 -0.84 -2.16 -30.78
CA LEU A 233 -0.49 -1.30 -31.92
C LEU A 233 -1.22 -1.71 -33.20
N ARG A 234 -1.24 -3.01 -33.53
CA ARG A 234 -1.97 -3.53 -34.70
C ARG A 234 -3.48 -3.28 -34.58
N ARG A 235 -4.05 -3.47 -33.40
CA ARG A 235 -5.49 -3.40 -33.16
C ARG A 235 -6.03 -1.97 -33.08
N ALA A 236 -5.28 -1.07 -32.45
CA ALA A 236 -5.79 0.24 -32.05
C ALA A 236 -5.10 1.43 -32.73
N GLN A 237 -4.01 1.21 -33.47
CA GLN A 237 -3.24 2.26 -34.16
C GLN A 237 -3.00 3.47 -33.24
N ILE A 238 -2.37 3.21 -32.10
CA ILE A 238 -2.15 4.20 -31.05
C ILE A 238 -0.85 4.96 -31.31
N ASP A 239 -0.83 6.24 -30.93
CA ASP A 239 0.41 7.03 -30.87
C ASP A 239 0.99 6.92 -29.46
N PRO A 240 2.21 6.34 -29.30
CA PRO A 240 2.85 6.22 -28.00
C PRO A 240 2.94 7.54 -27.23
N LYS A 241 3.18 8.66 -27.91
CA LYS A 241 3.29 9.98 -27.27
C LYS A 241 1.97 10.51 -26.70
N ARG A 242 0.85 10.02 -27.23
CA ARG A 242 -0.51 10.37 -26.81
C ARG A 242 -1.20 9.24 -26.04
N THR A 243 -0.42 8.26 -25.58
CA THR A 243 -0.88 7.11 -24.81
C THR A 243 -0.43 7.20 -23.36
N VAL A 244 -1.36 6.91 -22.43
CA VAL A 244 -1.11 6.85 -20.99
C VAL A 244 -1.52 5.48 -20.41
N MET A 245 -0.65 4.88 -19.60
CA MET A 245 -0.86 3.62 -18.89
C MET A 245 -1.09 3.87 -17.39
N PHE A 246 -2.26 3.46 -16.90
CA PHE A 246 -2.63 3.45 -15.48
C PHE A 246 -2.40 2.06 -14.91
N GLY A 247 -1.58 1.96 -13.87
CA GLY A 247 -1.17 0.67 -13.31
C GLY A 247 -0.76 0.76 -11.86
N ASP A 248 -0.98 -0.30 -11.10
CA ASP A 248 -0.61 -0.37 -9.68
C ASP A 248 0.73 -1.09 -9.45
N ARG A 249 1.26 -1.76 -10.48
CA ARG A 249 2.43 -2.63 -10.35
C ARG A 249 3.59 -2.19 -11.26
N LEU A 250 4.79 -2.11 -10.68
CA LEU A 250 5.96 -1.48 -11.29
C LEU A 250 6.65 -2.39 -12.32
N ASP A 251 6.78 -3.68 -12.01
CA ASP A 251 7.41 -4.69 -12.86
C ASP A 251 6.51 -5.15 -14.03
N THR A 252 5.23 -4.76 -14.02
CA THR A 252 4.27 -5.06 -15.10
C THR A 252 3.76 -3.82 -15.80
N ASP A 253 3.06 -2.92 -15.11
CA ASP A 253 2.32 -1.84 -15.78
C ASP A 253 3.21 -0.66 -16.10
N ILE A 254 4.03 -0.25 -15.13
CA ILE A 254 4.97 0.86 -15.30
C ILE A 254 6.09 0.44 -16.27
N ALA A 255 6.64 -0.77 -16.11
CA ALA A 255 7.54 -1.37 -17.07
C ALA A 255 6.94 -1.47 -18.49
N PHE A 256 5.65 -1.80 -18.60
CA PHE A 256 4.97 -1.84 -19.90
C PHE A 256 4.85 -0.45 -20.53
N GLY A 257 4.38 0.54 -19.78
CA GLY A 257 4.26 1.90 -20.30
C GLY A 257 5.61 2.47 -20.71
N ASN A 258 6.63 2.37 -19.85
CA ASN A 258 7.97 2.87 -20.11
C ASN A 258 8.64 2.19 -21.30
N SER A 259 8.55 0.85 -21.41
CA SER A 259 9.16 0.11 -22.54
C SER A 259 8.52 0.42 -23.90
N ASN A 260 7.31 1.00 -23.90
CA ASN A 260 6.61 1.41 -25.11
C ASN A 260 6.57 2.94 -25.29
N ASN A 261 7.32 3.70 -24.49
CA ASN A 261 7.30 5.16 -24.48
C ASN A 261 5.89 5.76 -24.27
N TYR A 262 5.06 5.14 -23.42
CA TYR A 262 3.81 5.73 -22.96
C TYR A 262 4.07 6.59 -21.73
N ALA A 263 3.19 7.57 -21.47
CA ALA A 263 3.14 8.14 -20.13
C ALA A 263 2.63 7.07 -19.14
N THR A 264 3.11 7.11 -17.90
CA THR A 264 2.68 6.15 -16.88
C THR A 264 2.12 6.87 -15.67
N VAL A 265 0.95 6.45 -15.22
CA VAL A 265 0.33 6.89 -13.98
C VAL A 265 0.26 5.70 -13.04
N TRP A 266 1.07 5.74 -11.97
CA TRP A 266 1.02 4.72 -10.94
C TRP A 266 -0.15 4.95 -9.99
N MET A 267 -0.87 3.87 -9.69
CA MET A 267 -2.06 3.86 -8.84
C MET A 267 -1.72 3.25 -7.47
N SER A 268 -1.98 3.98 -6.39
CA SER A 268 -1.68 3.54 -5.02
C SER A 268 -2.68 2.55 -4.43
N THR A 269 -3.59 2.02 -5.26
CA THR A 269 -4.73 1.18 -4.85
C THR A 269 -4.46 -0.32 -4.98
N GLY A 270 -3.30 -0.72 -5.52
CA GLY A 270 -2.96 -2.12 -5.78
C GLY A 270 -1.64 -2.58 -5.15
N VAL A 271 -0.79 -3.26 -5.91
CA VAL A 271 0.29 -4.13 -5.43
C VAL A 271 1.50 -3.36 -4.91
N ASN A 272 2.08 -2.48 -5.73
CA ASN A 272 3.27 -1.76 -5.32
C ASN A 272 2.92 -0.50 -4.53
N THR A 273 3.90 -0.01 -3.79
CA THR A 273 3.81 1.17 -2.93
C THR A 273 4.73 2.28 -3.43
N LEU A 274 4.58 3.51 -2.93
CA LEU A 274 5.55 4.58 -3.18
C LEU A 274 6.98 4.20 -2.78
N ASN A 275 7.13 3.34 -1.75
CA ASN A 275 8.42 2.83 -1.33
C ASN A 275 9.06 1.90 -2.36
N ASP A 276 8.25 1.09 -3.05
CA ASP A 276 8.76 0.23 -4.13
C ASP A 276 9.26 1.05 -5.32
N ILE A 277 8.62 2.20 -5.60
CA ILE A 277 9.09 3.16 -6.62
C ILE A 277 10.44 3.74 -6.20
N GLU A 278 10.62 4.05 -4.92
CA GLU A 278 11.88 4.58 -4.42
C GLU A 278 12.98 3.52 -4.44
N ILE A 279 12.68 2.27 -4.03
CA ILE A 279 13.62 1.14 -4.18
C ILE A 279 13.99 0.95 -5.65
N ALA A 280 13.03 1.10 -6.57
CA ALA A 280 13.31 1.05 -8.01
C ALA A 280 14.24 2.18 -8.46
N ARG A 281 14.05 3.42 -7.96
CA ARG A 281 14.96 4.56 -8.19
C ARG A 281 16.36 4.28 -7.66
N GLU A 282 16.48 3.84 -6.41
CA GLU A 282 17.77 3.55 -5.76
C GLU A 282 18.54 2.45 -6.50
N LYS A 283 17.83 1.45 -7.02
CA LYS A 283 18.41 0.36 -7.82
C LYS A 283 18.65 0.73 -9.29
N GLY A 284 18.33 1.95 -9.71
CA GLY A 284 18.48 2.39 -11.10
C GLY A 284 17.56 1.64 -12.08
N LEU A 285 16.43 1.09 -11.61
CA LEU A 285 15.45 0.37 -12.43
C LEU A 285 14.55 1.38 -13.17
N ALA A 286 15.12 2.09 -14.15
CA ALA A 286 14.46 3.17 -14.88
C ALA A 286 13.12 2.77 -15.51
N ASP A 287 13.02 1.52 -15.97
CA ASP A 287 11.81 0.92 -16.53
C ASP A 287 10.67 0.80 -15.50
N ARG A 288 10.97 0.81 -14.20
CA ARG A 288 9.99 0.61 -13.11
C ARG A 288 9.59 1.89 -12.38
N ILE A 289 10.03 3.05 -12.88
CA ILE A 289 9.75 4.35 -12.26
C ILE A 289 8.69 5.07 -13.10
N PRO A 290 7.58 5.56 -12.52
CA PRO A 290 6.59 6.29 -13.28
C PRO A 290 7.17 7.58 -13.87
N HIS A 291 7.00 7.81 -15.17
CA HIS A 291 7.55 8.93 -15.91
C HIS A 291 6.47 9.72 -16.68
N GLN A 292 6.59 11.05 -16.70
CA GLN A 292 5.86 11.97 -17.59
C GLN A 292 6.77 12.38 -18.76
N GLN A 293 6.36 12.21 -20.02
CA GLN A 293 7.20 12.60 -21.16
C GLN A 293 7.56 14.09 -21.07
N GLN A 294 8.85 14.43 -21.12
CA GLN A 294 9.30 15.82 -21.23
C GLN A 294 9.09 16.28 -22.68
N GLN A 295 8.26 17.30 -22.89
CA GLN A 295 8.25 18.06 -24.14
C GLN A 295 9.48 18.97 -24.15
N GLU A 296 10.32 18.85 -25.18
CA GLU A 296 11.39 19.81 -25.45
C GLU A 296 10.76 21.12 -25.96
N GLU A 297 11.00 22.26 -25.29
CA GLU A 297 11.37 23.58 -25.86
C GLU A 297 11.08 24.79 -24.91
N GLY A 298 11.97 25.80 -24.97
CA GLY A 298 11.59 27.23 -24.88
C GLY A 298 11.98 28.05 -23.64
N GLU A 299 12.67 29.18 -23.85
CA GLU A 299 13.26 30.09 -22.87
C GLU A 299 12.29 30.94 -22.00
N LYS A 300 12.83 31.46 -20.87
CA LYS A 300 12.20 32.19 -19.74
C LYS A 300 11.81 33.66 -19.99
N LYS A 301 10.78 34.18 -19.27
CA LYS A 301 10.77 35.32 -18.27
C LYS A 301 9.34 35.85 -17.97
N PRO A 302 9.08 36.67 -16.92
CA PRO A 302 9.80 36.90 -15.65
C PRO A 302 8.93 36.67 -14.38
N GLN A 303 9.62 36.65 -13.23
CA GLN A 303 9.22 36.18 -11.91
C GLN A 303 8.38 37.17 -11.06
N GLY A 304 7.34 36.64 -10.41
CA GLY A 304 6.73 37.20 -9.21
C GLY A 304 7.42 36.74 -7.91
N TRP A 305 7.30 37.57 -6.88
CA TRP A 305 7.88 37.52 -5.53
C TRP A 305 7.89 36.17 -4.76
N ILE A 306 7.15 35.16 -5.20
CA ILE A 306 7.10 33.82 -4.58
C ILE A 306 8.32 32.94 -4.97
N SER A 307 9.03 33.30 -6.04
CA SER A 307 10.13 32.49 -6.60
C SER A 307 11.48 32.56 -5.86
N LYS A 308 11.56 33.25 -4.71
CA LYS A 308 12.76 33.20 -3.85
C LYS A 308 12.72 32.08 -2.79
N LEU A 309 11.61 31.36 -2.66
CA LEU A 309 11.51 30.20 -1.75
C LEU A 309 11.93 28.87 -2.41
N PHE A 310 12.11 28.84 -3.73
CA PHE A 310 12.38 27.62 -4.49
C PHE A 310 13.44 27.87 -5.56
N LYS A 311 14.71 27.94 -5.17
CA LYS A 311 15.83 27.62 -6.06
C LYS A 311 16.65 26.51 -5.44
N GLY A 312 16.95 25.53 -6.30
CA GLY A 312 17.47 24.23 -5.94
C GLY A 312 18.76 24.26 -5.15
N GLN A 313 18.86 23.30 -4.26
CA GLN A 313 20.11 22.70 -3.86
C GLN A 313 20.03 21.20 -4.15
N ASP A 314 21.13 20.75 -4.75
CA ASP A 314 21.60 19.39 -5.03
C ASP A 314 20.88 18.22 -4.29
N PRO A 315 20.28 17.25 -5.02
CA PRO A 315 19.59 16.10 -4.40
C PRO A 315 20.50 15.17 -3.61
N SER A 316 21.82 15.24 -3.77
CA SER A 316 22.79 14.47 -2.99
C SER A 316 22.81 14.83 -1.48
N ALA A 317 22.13 15.91 -1.08
CA ALA A 317 22.07 16.34 0.33
C ALA A 317 20.88 15.76 1.14
N TRP A 318 19.89 15.13 0.49
CA TRP A 318 18.74 14.54 1.20
C TRP A 318 19.02 13.15 1.79
N GLN A 319 20.21 12.61 1.52
CA GLN A 319 20.68 11.29 1.97
C GLN A 319 20.94 11.19 3.48
N LYS A 320 20.41 12.10 4.31
CA LYS A 320 20.70 12.17 5.75
C LYS A 320 19.51 12.56 6.64
N GLN A 321 18.25 12.40 6.24
CA GLN A 321 17.13 12.71 7.13
C GLN A 321 16.20 11.53 7.41
N SER A 322 16.04 11.23 8.70
CA SER A 322 15.26 10.09 9.22
C SER A 322 13.77 10.18 8.87
N HIS A 323 13.08 9.04 8.73
CA HIS A 323 11.63 8.93 8.48
C HIS A 323 10.72 9.82 9.37
N SER A 324 11.24 10.26 10.51
CA SER A 324 10.57 11.15 11.45
C SER A 324 10.41 12.61 10.97
N SER A 325 11.31 13.11 10.11
CA SER A 325 11.29 14.50 9.62
C SER A 325 10.21 14.77 8.57
N LEU A 326 9.71 13.72 7.91
CA LEU A 326 8.63 13.81 6.92
C LEU A 326 7.24 13.96 7.56
N LEU A 327 7.08 13.44 8.79
CA LEU A 327 5.81 13.44 9.51
C LEU A 327 5.75 14.49 10.62
N SER A 328 6.89 15.06 11.01
CA SER A 328 7.01 16.04 12.08
C SER A 328 7.98 17.15 11.68
N SER A 329 7.53 18.40 11.78
CA SER A 329 8.35 19.61 11.63
C SER A 329 8.88 20.14 12.97
N SER A 330 8.54 19.49 14.08
CA SER A 330 8.97 19.90 15.41
C SER A 330 10.33 19.28 15.75
N GLU A 331 11.20 20.08 16.36
CA GLU A 331 12.45 19.65 16.99
C GLU A 331 12.17 18.95 18.34
N TYR A 332 10.96 19.10 18.88
CA TYR A 332 10.60 18.49 20.17
C TYR A 332 10.47 16.97 20.05
N ILE A 333 10.95 16.30 21.10
CA ILE A 333 10.64 14.89 21.36
C ILE A 333 9.68 14.84 22.54
N TYR A 334 8.63 14.05 22.42
CA TYR A 334 7.69 13.80 23.50
C TYR A 334 7.92 12.42 24.09
N GLU A 335 7.66 12.27 25.38
CA GLU A 335 7.73 10.99 26.07
C GLU A 335 6.40 10.69 26.76
N PHE A 336 5.78 9.58 26.34
CA PHE A 336 4.66 9.00 27.08
C PHE A 336 5.20 8.05 28.15
N MET A 337 5.02 8.43 29.40
CA MET A 337 5.32 7.63 30.58
C MET A 337 4.01 7.07 31.15
N THR A 338 3.82 5.75 31.08
CA THR A 338 2.62 5.06 31.53
C THR A 338 2.96 4.13 32.69
N HIS A 339 2.37 4.37 33.85
CA HIS A 339 2.61 3.61 35.08
C HIS A 339 1.33 2.99 35.60
N ASN A 340 1.36 1.67 35.84
CA ASN A 340 0.30 0.96 36.54
C ASN A 340 0.70 0.88 38.02
N TYR A 341 0.09 1.72 38.86
CA TYR A 341 0.33 1.69 40.30
C TYR A 341 -0.45 0.57 40.99
N HIS A 342 -0.09 0.22 42.21
CA HIS A 342 -0.83 -0.74 43.01
C HIS A 342 -2.26 -0.23 43.29
N PRO A 343 -3.30 -1.07 43.18
CA PRO A 343 -4.67 -0.66 43.47
C PRO A 343 -4.80 -0.01 44.85
N GLY A 344 -5.50 1.13 44.93
CA GLY A 344 -5.67 1.90 46.17
C GLY A 344 -4.52 2.85 46.53
N GLU A 345 -3.39 2.81 45.82
CA GLU A 345 -2.19 3.60 46.16
C GLU A 345 -2.03 4.88 45.31
N GLN A 346 -3.11 5.35 44.67
CA GLN A 346 -3.05 6.48 43.73
C GLN A 346 -2.43 7.74 44.35
N GLU A 347 -2.84 8.15 45.54
CA GLU A 347 -2.35 9.38 46.17
C GLU A 347 -0.85 9.29 46.51
N LYS A 348 -0.42 8.16 47.08
CA LYS A 348 0.98 7.90 47.39
C LYS A 348 1.82 7.88 46.11
N TYR A 349 1.32 7.24 45.05
CA TYR A 349 1.98 7.25 43.75
C TYR A 349 2.10 8.67 43.18
N LEU A 350 1.04 9.48 43.24
CA LEU A 350 1.07 10.87 42.76
C LEU A 350 1.98 11.76 43.61
N ALA A 351 2.11 11.51 44.90
CA ALA A 351 3.09 12.19 45.75
C ALA A 351 4.52 11.83 45.31
N ALA A 352 4.82 10.54 45.14
CA ALA A 352 6.12 10.06 44.67
C ALA A 352 6.46 10.58 43.26
N PHE A 353 5.50 10.57 42.34
CA PHE A 353 5.66 11.13 41.00
C PHE A 353 5.90 12.65 41.05
N GLY A 354 5.24 13.37 41.96
CA GLY A 354 5.50 14.81 42.17
C GLY A 354 6.95 15.08 42.57
N ASN A 355 7.51 14.25 43.46
CA ASN A 355 8.92 14.34 43.83
C ASN A 355 9.84 14.06 42.64
N TYR A 356 9.60 12.96 41.92
CA TYR A 356 10.34 12.62 40.68
C TYR A 356 10.29 13.75 39.66
N LYS A 357 9.11 14.32 39.44
CA LYS A 357 8.89 15.42 38.49
C LYS A 357 9.72 16.65 38.88
N ASN A 358 9.69 17.03 40.15
CA ASN A 358 10.48 18.17 40.64
C ASN A 358 11.98 17.93 40.51
N GLU A 359 12.48 16.75 40.86
CA GLU A 359 13.89 16.38 40.65
C GLU A 359 14.26 16.48 39.16
N MET A 360 13.45 15.91 38.27
CA MET A 360 13.72 15.93 36.83
C MET A 360 13.75 17.36 36.26
N ASN A 361 12.75 18.18 36.57
CA ASN A 361 12.69 19.57 36.12
C ASN A 361 13.82 20.43 36.69
N ASN A 362 14.21 20.21 37.96
CA ASN A 362 15.30 20.96 38.61
C ASN A 362 16.66 20.64 37.97
N LYS A 363 16.88 19.39 37.55
CA LYS A 363 18.15 18.94 36.95
C LYS A 363 18.23 19.28 35.47
N ASN A 364 17.10 19.29 34.76
CA ASN A 364 17.04 19.71 33.37
C ASN A 364 15.77 20.52 33.09
N SER A 365 15.91 21.85 33.02
CA SER A 365 14.81 22.76 32.75
C SER A 365 14.28 22.70 31.30
N SER A 366 15.00 22.09 30.35
CA SER A 366 14.51 21.88 28.98
C SER A 366 13.60 20.65 28.82
N ILE A 367 13.43 19.86 29.89
CA ILE A 367 12.49 18.74 29.96
C ILE A 367 11.30 19.16 30.80
N GLU A 368 10.11 19.24 30.21
CA GLU A 368 8.91 19.77 30.87
C GLU A 368 7.76 18.77 30.87
N LEU A 369 7.01 18.73 31.97
CA LEU A 369 5.80 17.93 32.07
C LEU A 369 4.64 18.72 31.45
N VAL A 370 4.18 18.32 30.26
CA VAL A 370 3.08 18.99 29.56
C VAL A 370 1.74 18.56 30.13
N GLY A 371 1.55 17.25 30.30
CA GLY A 371 0.27 16.73 30.79
C GLY A 371 0.45 15.54 31.72
N SER A 372 -0.44 15.44 32.69
CA SER A 372 -0.45 14.35 33.67
C SER A 372 -1.88 13.95 33.97
N TRP A 373 -2.20 12.67 33.85
CA TRP A 373 -3.55 12.17 34.03
C TRP A 373 -3.59 10.84 34.78
N THR A 374 -4.72 10.56 35.41
CA THR A 374 -5.13 9.20 35.83
C THR A 374 -6.23 8.67 34.91
N VAL A 375 -6.33 7.34 34.79
CA VAL A 375 -7.35 6.69 33.94
C VAL A 375 -8.66 6.53 34.70
N ALA A 376 -9.70 7.28 34.30
CA ALA A 376 -11.05 7.10 34.83
C ALA A 376 -11.74 5.88 34.21
N PHE A 377 -11.62 5.71 32.89
CA PHE A 377 -12.20 4.56 32.17
C PHE A 377 -11.21 3.97 31.15
N GLY A 378 -11.02 2.66 31.18
CA GLY A 378 -10.14 1.93 30.28
C GLY A 378 -9.87 0.51 30.78
N ARG A 379 -8.98 -0.23 30.10
CA ARG A 379 -8.63 -1.62 30.47
C ARG A 379 -7.98 -1.74 31.85
N THR A 380 -7.34 -0.69 32.34
CA THR A 380 -6.69 -0.65 33.66
C THR A 380 -6.97 0.72 34.27
N ARG A 381 -7.65 0.75 35.42
CA ARG A 381 -8.04 1.99 36.11
C ARG A 381 -6.91 2.55 36.98
N ASP A 382 -6.18 1.68 37.69
CA ASP A 382 -5.02 2.04 38.51
C ASP A 382 -3.79 2.34 37.64
N GLN A 383 -3.90 3.38 36.82
CA GLN A 383 -2.90 3.77 35.84
C GLN A 383 -2.81 5.29 35.73
N ALA A 384 -1.58 5.79 35.70
CA ALA A 384 -1.26 7.17 35.37
C ALA A 384 -0.53 7.27 34.02
N ILE A 385 -0.78 8.35 33.31
CA ILE A 385 -0.15 8.67 32.03
C ILE A 385 0.39 10.08 32.11
N HIS A 386 1.67 10.24 31.78
CA HIS A 386 2.36 11.52 31.79
C HIS A 386 2.97 11.78 30.42
N LEU A 387 2.81 12.99 29.91
CA LEU A 387 3.37 13.46 28.66
C LEU A 387 4.45 14.49 28.96
N TRP A 388 5.69 14.11 28.74
CA TRP A 388 6.84 15.00 28.86
C TRP A 388 7.24 15.53 27.49
N ARG A 389 7.77 16.76 27.44
CA ARG A 389 8.34 17.39 26.25
C ARG A 389 9.80 17.71 26.49
N HIS A 390 10.63 17.28 25.56
CA HIS A 390 12.07 17.48 25.51
C HIS A 390 12.34 18.56 24.46
N THR A 391 12.53 19.80 24.92
CA THR A 391 12.56 20.98 24.04
C THR A 391 13.81 21.08 23.18
N LYS A 392 14.92 20.43 23.60
CA LYS A 392 16.14 20.29 22.80
C LYS A 392 16.22 18.94 22.08
N GLY A 393 15.08 18.28 21.89
CA GLY A 393 14.99 17.02 21.16
C GLY A 393 15.79 15.89 21.81
N TYR A 394 16.56 15.14 21.01
CA TYR A 394 17.28 13.96 21.50
C TYR A 394 18.41 14.26 22.48
N SER A 395 18.98 15.46 22.52
CA SER A 395 20.01 15.78 23.52
C SER A 395 19.45 15.82 24.94
N ASP A 396 18.18 16.21 25.09
CA ASP A 396 17.47 16.13 26.37
C ASP A 396 17.18 14.66 26.74
N VAL A 397 16.87 13.81 25.75
CA VAL A 397 16.71 12.36 25.98
C VAL A 397 18.03 11.75 26.50
N ASP A 398 19.16 12.06 25.87
CA ASP A 398 20.48 11.59 26.32
C ASP A 398 20.82 12.13 27.72
N SER A 399 20.50 13.40 27.99
CA SER A 399 20.64 14.02 29.31
C SER A 399 19.79 13.29 30.36
N SER A 400 18.54 12.96 30.05
CA SER A 400 17.65 12.19 30.93
C SER A 400 18.23 10.81 31.26
N ILE A 401 18.73 10.09 30.25
CA ILE A 401 19.39 8.79 30.45
C ILE A 401 20.62 8.95 31.36
N ALA A 402 21.46 9.94 31.11
CA ALA A 402 22.65 10.19 31.90
C ALA A 402 22.32 10.56 33.37
N LEU A 403 21.27 11.36 33.59
CA LEU A 403 20.80 11.72 34.92
C LEU A 403 20.34 10.48 35.70
N HIS A 404 19.56 9.58 35.09
CA HIS A 404 19.13 8.34 35.76
C HIS A 404 20.32 7.42 36.12
N LEU A 405 21.40 7.45 35.32
CA LEU A 405 22.62 6.68 35.59
C LEU A 405 23.50 7.30 36.69
N LYS A 406 23.63 8.63 36.72
CA LYS A 406 24.66 9.32 37.53
C LYS A 406 24.12 10.05 38.75
N ASP A 407 22.88 10.53 38.70
CA ASP A 407 22.32 11.35 39.78
C ASP A 407 21.58 10.47 40.81
N SER A 408 22.07 10.49 42.05
CA SER A 408 21.52 9.67 43.14
C SER A 408 20.16 10.15 43.64
N SER A 409 19.86 11.46 43.59
CA SER A 409 18.56 11.98 44.07
C SER A 409 17.46 11.66 43.08
N LEU A 410 17.71 11.85 41.78
CA LEU A 410 16.76 11.47 40.74
C LEU A 410 16.50 9.95 40.73
N ARG A 411 17.56 9.14 40.86
CA ARG A 411 17.42 7.68 40.94
C ARG A 411 16.66 7.23 42.19
N ALA A 412 16.87 7.88 43.34
CA ALA A 412 16.10 7.60 44.54
C ALA A 412 14.60 7.91 44.33
N ALA A 413 14.29 9.08 43.74
CA ALA A 413 12.92 9.46 43.44
C ALA A 413 12.25 8.52 42.42
N ASP A 414 12.96 8.10 41.36
CA ASP A 414 12.46 7.09 40.42
C ASP A 414 12.19 5.75 41.11
N ASN A 415 13.10 5.30 41.98
CA ASN A 415 12.94 4.05 42.73
C ASN A 415 11.73 4.08 43.67
N ASP A 416 11.48 5.19 44.36
CA ASP A 416 10.33 5.34 45.25
C ASP A 416 9.02 5.29 44.47
N MET A 417 8.97 5.95 43.31
CA MET A 417 7.85 5.81 42.38
C MET A 417 7.72 4.37 41.84
N ALA A 418 8.84 3.73 41.48
CA ALA A 418 8.87 2.39 40.90
C ALA A 418 8.33 1.33 41.87
N ARG A 419 8.64 1.44 43.17
CA ARG A 419 8.14 0.54 44.22
C ARG A 419 6.62 0.55 44.35
N LEU A 420 5.95 1.59 43.87
CA LEU A 420 4.49 1.70 43.88
C LEU A 420 3.86 1.20 42.58
N CYS A 421 4.67 0.74 41.61
CA CYS A 421 4.21 0.34 40.28
C CYS A 421 4.33 -1.17 40.04
N ASN A 422 3.24 -1.78 39.57
CA ASN A 422 3.24 -3.12 39.00
C ASN A 422 3.93 -3.18 37.63
N ARG A 423 3.78 -2.11 36.84
CA ARG A 423 4.30 -2.04 35.47
C ARG A 423 4.58 -0.60 35.08
N ARG A 424 5.71 -0.37 34.40
CA ARG A 424 6.07 0.92 33.81
C ARG A 424 6.35 0.77 32.31
N LYS A 425 6.01 1.79 31.52
CA LYS A 425 6.28 1.84 30.08
C LYS A 425 6.61 3.28 29.70
N ASN A 426 7.73 3.46 29.01
CA ASN A 426 8.11 4.73 28.39
C ASN A 426 8.11 4.57 26.87
N LEU A 427 7.72 5.62 26.16
CA LEU A 427 7.69 5.64 24.71
C LEU A 427 8.03 7.05 24.24
N TYR A 428 9.08 7.17 23.42
CA TYR A 428 9.41 8.43 22.78
C TYR A 428 8.67 8.55 21.46
N VAL A 429 8.03 9.70 21.25
CA VAL A 429 7.15 10.00 20.12
C VAL A 429 7.45 11.39 19.56
N LYS A 430 7.11 11.62 18.29
CA LYS A 430 7.07 12.97 17.70
C LYS A 430 5.64 13.39 17.45
N SER A 431 5.35 14.69 17.50
CA SER A 431 4.06 15.24 17.10
C SER A 431 3.93 15.22 15.56
N PHE A 432 2.74 14.97 15.04
CA PHE A 432 2.49 15.16 13.62
C PHE A 432 2.52 16.65 13.26
N SER A 433 3.10 17.01 12.12
CA SER A 433 3.21 18.40 11.65
C SER A 433 1.86 19.09 11.43
N TYR A 434 0.81 18.33 11.13
CA TYR A 434 -0.54 18.82 10.97
C TYR A 434 -1.35 18.82 12.26
N TRP A 435 -0.76 18.49 13.42
CA TRP A 435 -1.43 18.61 14.72
C TRP A 435 -1.04 19.93 15.40
N ARG A 436 -1.96 20.48 16.21
CA ARG A 436 -1.61 21.61 17.08
C ARG A 436 -0.75 21.14 18.25
N GLU A 437 0.04 22.06 18.78
CA GLU A 437 0.77 21.82 20.02
C GLU A 437 -0.23 21.75 21.20
N PRO A 438 0.05 20.93 22.23
CA PRO A 438 -0.82 20.87 23.41
C PRO A 438 -0.85 22.21 24.14
N GLU A 439 -2.05 22.77 24.27
CA GLU A 439 -2.33 24.03 24.96
C GLU A 439 -3.30 23.82 26.13
N ARG A 440 -3.22 24.72 27.12
CA ARG A 440 -4.05 24.72 28.32
C ARG A 440 -5.54 24.84 27.96
N ARG A 441 -6.39 24.10 28.68
CA ARG A 441 -7.85 24.12 28.56
C ARG A 441 -8.49 24.70 29.81
N GLU A 442 -9.75 25.08 29.68
CA GLU A 442 -10.54 25.44 30.86
C GLU A 442 -10.60 24.26 31.85
N PRO A 443 -10.75 24.52 33.15
CA PRO A 443 -10.85 23.48 34.17
C PRO A 443 -11.94 22.42 33.88
N ASP A 444 -11.78 21.25 34.49
CA ASP A 444 -12.73 20.13 34.51
C ASP A 444 -12.92 19.38 33.18
N HIS A 445 -12.03 19.59 32.21
CA HIS A 445 -12.06 18.83 30.96
C HIS A 445 -11.74 17.35 31.17
N VAL A 446 -12.51 16.47 30.52
CA VAL A 446 -12.19 15.05 30.37
C VAL A 446 -11.40 14.81 29.08
N TYR A 447 -10.39 13.96 29.16
CA TYR A 447 -9.48 13.69 28.05
C TYR A 447 -9.71 12.27 27.48
N ASP A 448 -9.72 12.12 26.16
CA ASP A 448 -9.79 10.81 25.47
C ASP A 448 -8.44 10.54 24.80
N LEU A 449 -7.64 9.65 25.40
CA LEU A 449 -6.41 9.15 24.78
C LEU A 449 -6.73 7.92 23.93
N ARG A 450 -6.58 8.08 22.62
CA ARG A 450 -6.71 6.99 21.65
C ARG A 450 -5.35 6.53 21.19
N SER A 451 -5.12 5.22 21.21
CA SER A 451 -3.91 4.60 20.68
C SER A 451 -4.26 3.65 19.54
N TYR A 452 -3.50 3.73 18.46
CA TYR A 452 -3.66 2.93 17.25
C TYR A 452 -2.37 2.18 16.98
N VAL A 453 -2.43 0.85 16.93
CA VAL A 453 -1.35 0.01 16.38
C VAL A 453 -1.66 -0.18 14.91
N LEU A 454 -0.85 0.42 14.04
CA LEU A 454 -1.02 0.37 12.61
C LEU A 454 -0.44 -0.92 12.02
N LYS A 455 -0.90 -1.30 10.83
CA LYS A 455 -0.24 -2.33 10.02
C LYS A 455 1.16 -1.82 9.62
N PRO A 456 2.22 -2.65 9.65
CA PRO A 456 3.54 -2.23 9.19
C PRO A 456 3.46 -1.62 7.79
N GLY A 457 4.14 -0.49 7.59
CA GLY A 457 4.14 0.26 6.33
C GLY A 457 3.00 1.27 6.15
N THR A 458 1.92 1.23 6.95
CA THR A 458 0.75 2.10 6.73
C THR A 458 0.78 3.43 7.49
N MET A 459 1.87 3.75 8.21
CA MET A 459 1.94 4.97 9.05
C MET A 459 1.78 6.26 8.25
N ILE A 460 2.49 6.39 7.13
CA ILE A 460 2.44 7.61 6.29
C ILE A 460 1.08 7.73 5.62
N GLU A 461 0.52 6.62 5.12
CA GLU A 461 -0.80 6.55 4.50
C GLU A 461 -1.89 6.96 5.50
N TRP A 462 -1.87 6.36 6.69
CA TRP A 462 -2.79 6.68 7.78
C TRP A 462 -2.65 8.14 8.22
N ALA A 463 -1.42 8.65 8.35
CA ALA A 463 -1.15 10.03 8.73
C ALA A 463 -1.63 11.02 7.65
N SER A 464 -1.44 10.70 6.37
CA SER A 464 -1.92 11.50 5.24
C SER A 464 -3.44 11.61 5.24
N ALA A 465 -4.15 10.50 5.43
CA ALA A 465 -5.60 10.51 5.56
C ALA A 465 -6.07 11.34 6.78
N TRP A 466 -5.40 11.20 7.93
CA TRP A 466 -5.71 11.99 9.11
C TRP A 466 -5.37 13.47 8.99
N SER A 467 -4.38 13.85 8.18
CA SER A 467 -4.05 15.26 7.93
C SER A 467 -5.20 16.04 7.28
N LYS A 468 -6.04 15.32 6.51
CA LYS A 468 -7.29 15.85 5.93
C LYS A 468 -8.43 15.71 6.95
N GLY A 469 -8.54 14.52 7.56
CA GLY A 469 -9.57 14.15 8.51
C GLY A 469 -9.67 15.03 9.76
N ILE A 470 -8.52 15.51 10.25
CA ILE A 470 -8.46 16.34 11.46
C ILE A 470 -9.27 17.63 11.35
N ASN A 471 -9.42 18.18 10.13
CA ASN A 471 -10.13 19.43 9.92
C ASN A 471 -11.63 19.33 10.25
N PHE A 472 -12.26 18.17 10.03
CA PHE A 472 -13.66 17.94 10.42
C PHE A 472 -13.86 17.99 11.95
N ARG A 473 -12.78 17.75 12.70
CA ARG A 473 -12.81 17.68 14.17
C ARG A 473 -12.36 18.97 14.84
N ARG A 474 -11.61 19.83 14.17
CA ARG A 474 -11.00 21.04 14.75
C ARG A 474 -11.99 22.10 15.19
N GLU A 475 -13.15 22.22 14.54
CA GLU A 475 -14.15 23.23 14.89
C GLU A 475 -14.64 23.14 16.34
N ALA A 476 -14.64 21.94 16.93
CA ALA A 476 -15.02 21.74 18.32
C ALA A 476 -13.86 21.98 19.31
N ASN A 477 -12.72 22.49 18.84
CA ASN A 477 -11.50 22.74 19.62
C ASN A 477 -11.05 21.55 20.49
N GLN A 478 -11.32 20.33 20.02
CA GLN A 478 -11.13 19.09 20.78
C GLN A 478 -9.72 18.49 20.61
N ASP A 479 -8.93 18.91 19.62
CA ASP A 479 -7.62 18.33 19.31
C ASP A 479 -6.53 18.89 20.24
N VAL A 480 -5.99 18.04 21.11
CA VAL A 480 -4.91 18.40 22.06
C VAL A 480 -3.55 18.02 21.51
N GLY A 481 -3.41 16.81 20.97
CA GLY A 481 -2.11 16.35 20.47
C GLY A 481 -2.21 15.06 19.67
N GLY A 482 -1.37 14.91 18.66
CA GLY A 482 -1.30 13.73 17.80
C GLY A 482 0.15 13.33 17.62
N PHE A 483 0.50 12.10 17.98
CA PHE A 483 1.87 11.66 18.13
C PHE A 483 2.13 10.29 17.52
N PHE A 484 3.34 10.04 17.04
CA PHE A 484 3.75 8.74 16.50
C PHE A 484 5.08 8.27 17.10
N ALA A 485 5.18 6.97 17.37
CA ALA A 485 6.32 6.36 18.03
C ALA A 485 7.63 6.46 17.23
N GLN A 486 8.69 6.88 17.91
CA GLN A 486 10.08 6.85 17.42
C GLN A 486 10.89 5.72 18.06
N VAL A 487 10.71 5.51 19.37
CA VAL A 487 11.47 4.52 20.14
C VAL A 487 10.51 3.72 21.02
N GLY A 488 10.69 2.40 21.04
CA GLY A 488 9.82 1.44 21.71
C GLY A 488 8.95 0.66 20.73
N GLN A 489 7.64 0.57 20.97
CA GLN A 489 6.73 -0.15 20.06
C GLN A 489 6.46 0.71 18.81
N LEU A 490 7.05 0.32 17.68
CA LEU A 490 6.89 0.99 16.39
C LEU A 490 5.48 0.80 15.80
N TYR A 491 5.12 1.65 14.84
CA TYR A 491 3.79 1.70 14.22
C TYR A 491 2.65 2.02 15.19
N VAL A 492 2.94 2.69 16.29
CA VAL A 492 1.92 3.15 17.25
C VAL A 492 1.71 4.65 17.11
N VAL A 493 0.44 5.05 17.06
CA VAL A 493 -0.01 6.44 17.01
C VAL A 493 -0.90 6.73 18.20
N TYR A 494 -0.80 7.94 18.74
CA TYR A 494 -1.62 8.46 19.84
C TYR A 494 -2.35 9.72 19.41
N HIS A 495 -3.63 9.81 19.70
CA HIS A 495 -4.39 11.06 19.66
C HIS A 495 -4.90 11.38 21.06
N ILE A 496 -4.73 12.63 21.50
CA ILE A 496 -5.30 13.18 22.72
C ILE A 496 -6.40 14.16 22.31
N TRP A 497 -7.58 13.96 22.87
CA TRP A 497 -8.72 14.85 22.69
C TRP A 497 -9.18 15.37 24.06
N ALA A 498 -9.67 16.61 24.13
CA ALA A 498 -10.26 17.19 25.33
C ALA A 498 -11.74 17.55 25.10
N TYR A 499 -12.57 17.37 26.12
CA TYR A 499 -13.98 17.73 26.10
C TYR A 499 -14.40 18.28 27.47
N PRO A 500 -15.34 19.24 27.55
CA PRO A 500 -15.84 19.74 28.83
C PRO A 500 -16.50 18.66 29.70
N SER A 501 -17.08 17.63 29.08
CA SER A 501 -17.70 16.51 29.79
C SER A 501 -17.86 15.28 28.88
N MET A 502 -18.23 14.14 29.45
CA MET A 502 -18.57 12.95 28.66
C MET A 502 -19.83 13.14 27.81
N SER A 503 -20.78 13.99 28.23
CA SER A 503 -21.95 14.35 27.40
C SER A 503 -21.53 15.15 26.19
N ALA A 504 -20.74 16.21 26.41
CA ALA A 504 -20.21 17.05 25.34
C ALA A 504 -19.36 16.23 24.34
N ARG A 505 -18.60 15.24 24.82
CA ARG A 505 -17.90 14.28 23.97
C ARG A 505 -18.86 13.51 23.07
N ASN A 506 -19.97 13.02 23.61
CA ASN A 506 -20.94 12.25 22.84
C ASN A 506 -21.60 13.11 21.75
N GLU A 507 -22.06 14.30 22.12
CA GLU A 507 -22.68 15.29 21.22
C GLU A 507 -21.71 15.69 20.10
N THR A 508 -20.48 16.06 20.45
CA THR A 508 -19.43 16.44 19.48
C THR A 508 -19.15 15.32 18.49
N ARG A 509 -19.13 14.05 18.95
CA ARG A 509 -18.90 12.90 18.07
C ARG A 509 -20.07 12.66 17.12
N HIS A 510 -21.31 12.79 17.57
CA HIS A 510 -22.49 12.70 16.71
C HIS A 510 -22.49 13.80 15.65
N ALA A 511 -22.22 15.04 16.07
CA ALA A 511 -22.09 16.18 15.15
C ALA A 511 -20.97 15.96 14.11
N THR A 512 -19.84 15.39 14.52
CA THR A 512 -18.74 15.04 13.59
C THR A 512 -19.17 13.98 12.57
N TRP A 513 -19.93 12.96 12.99
CA TRP A 513 -20.43 11.92 12.09
C TRP A 513 -21.42 12.41 11.05
N ALA A 514 -22.12 13.51 11.32
CA ALA A 514 -23.02 14.14 10.35
C ALA A 514 -22.28 14.95 9.25
N LYS A 515 -20.96 15.17 9.38
CA LYS A 515 -20.18 15.94 8.40
C LYS A 515 -19.83 15.09 7.17
N PRO A 516 -20.18 15.52 5.94
CA PRO A 516 -19.81 14.81 4.72
C PRO A 516 -18.29 14.64 4.59
N GLY A 517 -17.82 13.41 4.35
CA GLY A 517 -16.41 13.09 4.17
C GLY A 517 -15.66 12.63 5.43
N TRP A 518 -16.26 12.82 6.62
CA TRP A 518 -15.72 12.23 7.86
C TRP A 518 -15.87 10.71 7.88
N ASP A 519 -17.02 10.21 7.41
CA ASP A 519 -17.31 8.80 7.21
C ASP A 519 -16.29 8.13 6.27
N ALA A 520 -15.94 8.77 5.15
CA ALA A 520 -14.92 8.29 4.23
C ALA A 520 -13.54 8.24 4.88
N THR A 521 -13.17 9.25 5.68
CA THR A 521 -11.91 9.26 6.44
C THR A 521 -11.83 8.08 7.41
N VAL A 522 -12.93 7.80 8.13
CA VAL A 522 -12.99 6.66 9.06
C VAL A 522 -12.95 5.33 8.31
N ALA A 523 -13.74 5.19 7.24
CA ALA A 523 -13.79 3.98 6.42
C ALA A 523 -12.43 3.63 5.80
N TYR A 524 -11.65 4.65 5.42
CA TYR A 524 -10.30 4.46 4.88
C TYR A 524 -9.25 4.15 5.97
N THR A 525 -9.30 4.84 7.11
CA THR A 525 -8.26 4.71 8.13
C THR A 525 -8.43 3.48 9.03
N VAL A 526 -9.66 2.99 9.24
CA VAL A 526 -9.93 1.82 10.11
C VAL A 526 -9.25 0.53 9.61
N PRO A 527 -9.32 0.17 8.32
CA PRO A 527 -8.63 -1.01 7.80
C PRO A 527 -7.11 -1.00 7.95
N LEU A 528 -6.48 0.16 8.10
CA LEU A 528 -5.03 0.30 8.28
C LEU A 528 -4.58 0.00 9.72
N ILE A 529 -5.52 -0.17 10.66
CA ILE A 529 -5.27 -0.35 12.09
C ILE A 529 -5.37 -1.84 12.44
N LYS A 530 -4.34 -2.39 13.10
CA LYS A 530 -4.36 -3.74 13.71
C LYS A 530 -5.11 -3.77 15.03
N LYS A 531 -4.94 -2.72 15.85
CA LYS A 531 -5.56 -2.61 17.18
C LYS A 531 -5.81 -1.15 17.52
N MET A 532 -7.00 -0.84 18.02
CA MET A 532 -7.33 0.48 18.56
C MET A 532 -7.81 0.37 19.99
N GLN A 533 -7.46 1.36 20.81
CA GLN A 533 -7.92 1.49 22.19
C GLN A 533 -8.19 2.95 22.52
N SER A 534 -9.14 3.20 23.42
CA SER A 534 -9.46 4.52 23.97
C SER A 534 -9.42 4.42 25.49
N LYS A 535 -8.95 5.49 26.15
CA LYS A 535 -8.95 5.67 27.60
C LYS A 535 -9.50 7.05 27.92
N ILE A 536 -10.42 7.12 28.87
CA ILE A 536 -10.88 8.39 29.43
C ILE A 536 -9.98 8.72 30.61
N LEU A 537 -9.42 9.92 30.55
CA LEU A 537 -8.40 10.44 31.43
C LEU A 537 -8.93 11.67 32.18
N VAL A 538 -8.56 11.77 33.45
CA VAL A 538 -8.81 12.95 34.30
C VAL A 538 -7.47 13.56 34.64
N PRO A 539 -7.27 14.87 34.48
CA PRO A 539 -5.97 15.46 34.76
C PRO A 539 -5.64 15.40 36.25
N THR A 540 -4.35 15.33 36.55
CA THR A 540 -3.86 15.46 37.92
C THR A 540 -3.48 16.91 38.19
N LYS A 541 -3.27 17.25 39.47
CA LYS A 541 -2.74 18.55 39.89
C LYS A 541 -1.39 18.95 39.26
N TYR A 542 -0.70 18.03 38.58
CA TYR A 542 0.57 18.30 37.90
C TYR A 542 0.43 18.55 36.39
N SER A 543 -0.76 18.37 35.82
CA SER A 543 -1.01 18.63 34.40
C SER A 543 -0.93 20.13 34.12
N GLN A 544 -0.26 20.54 33.05
CA GLN A 544 -0.27 21.94 32.60
C GLN A 544 -1.38 22.22 31.58
N LEU A 545 -2.12 21.18 31.18
CA LEU A 545 -3.21 21.28 30.22
C LEU A 545 -4.55 21.67 30.87
N GLU A 546 -4.54 21.98 32.16
CA GLU A 546 -5.69 22.42 32.97
C GLU A 546 -5.33 23.66 33.79
#